data_AF-A0A521ZM40-F1
#
_entry.id   AF-A0A521ZM40-F1
#
_cell.length_a   1.000
_cell.length_b   1.000
_cell.length_c   1.000
_cell.angle_alpha   90.00
_cell.angle_beta   90.00
_cell.angle_gamma   90.00
#
_symmetry.space_group_name_H-M   'P 1'
#
loop_
_entity.id
_entity.type
_entity.pdbx_description
1 polymer ?
#
loop_
_entity_poly.entity_id
_entity_poly.type
_entity_poly.pdbx_seq_one_letter_code
_entity_poly.pdbx_strand_id
1 'polypeptide(L)'
;MPSRRSALPLVLLAASLVLSGAPTRVRGAGVTLITHGFNSDVTSWIIPMADAMTRYPGFPGTNSSCYEISITQNGQGQYVTTQTFLAGTSPLTSDSGEIFIKLDWSTLSSGSVSTLPIANAAAAALLSTNLIPALGGHALAELPLHLAGHSRGGSVVTEMTRILGAQGIWVDHVTTLDPHPVSGFGDPAMKNYANILFADNYWQNLGDGLFVPNGQPITGAYNRQLTNLNGGYSSSHSDVHLWYHGTIDFTTPLTVDGATISNSERTNWWTTAEQRGTNTGFRYTLIGGGDRLSSAQPGGAGLGRISDGYRDLSVSTPTNRIALPTNNAAWPNAIRLNLGATNTPAGAAIPFSLYHQSGSNQTASVDLRLFLDADLNPYDTNEIQVLQTALAGTGTNTVASTNGSFQPDPAVVSPGIYRVFARLTDGTRTRYLYAPGSLTLTASTLPPRLTALGVTDSQFNLLVHGYVGQRIVMEASTNLLSWTSITTNTLSTGSLQVSDALVAGQTRRFYRGVLKP
;
A
#
# COMPACT_ATOMS: atom_id res chain seq x y z
N MET A 1 69.45 23.19 5.00
CA MET A 1 68.56 22.05 4.70
C MET A 1 68.06 21.54 6.05
N PRO A 2 66.76 21.67 6.36
CA PRO A 2 65.70 20.86 5.76
C PRO A 2 64.46 21.66 5.31
N SER A 3 63.49 20.91 4.78
CA SER A 3 62.36 21.27 3.92
C SER A 3 61.19 21.98 4.59
N ARG A 4 60.68 23.05 3.98
CA ARG A 4 59.32 23.57 4.22
C ARG A 4 58.37 22.91 3.22
N ARG A 5 57.52 22.01 3.71
CA ARG A 5 56.41 21.40 2.96
C ARG A 5 55.35 22.46 2.67
N SER A 6 54.99 22.59 1.41
CA SER A 6 53.81 23.30 0.93
C SER A 6 52.56 22.54 1.36
N ALA A 7 51.68 23.20 2.12
CA ALA A 7 50.33 22.71 2.37
C ALA A 7 49.43 23.20 1.22
N LEU A 8 49.02 22.28 0.34
CA LEU A 8 47.89 22.52 -0.57
C LEU A 8 46.58 22.49 0.24
N PRO A 9 45.64 23.41 0.04
CA PRO A 9 44.31 23.28 0.60
C PRO A 9 43.55 22.18 -0.14
N LEU A 10 43.18 21.15 0.61
CA LEU A 10 42.32 20.05 0.17
C LEU A 10 40.91 20.60 -0.06
N VAL A 11 40.54 20.84 -1.31
CA VAL A 11 39.16 21.15 -1.71
C VAL A 11 38.35 19.85 -1.59
N LEU A 12 37.55 19.72 -0.52
CA LEU A 12 36.55 18.66 -0.43
C LEU A 12 35.47 18.90 -1.48
N LEU A 13 35.54 18.16 -2.58
CA LEU A 13 34.44 18.04 -3.52
C LEU A 13 33.39 17.11 -2.90
N ALA A 14 32.36 17.68 -2.25
CA ALA A 14 31.19 16.93 -1.84
C ALA A 14 30.39 16.55 -3.10
N ALA A 15 30.71 15.39 -3.68
CA ALA A 15 29.90 14.78 -4.73
C ALA A 15 28.61 14.24 -4.07
N SER A 16 27.49 14.93 -4.31
CA SER A 16 26.15 14.42 -4.05
C SER A 16 25.93 13.21 -4.95
N LEU A 17 26.18 12.02 -4.40
CA LEU A 17 25.87 10.75 -5.03
C LEU A 17 24.35 10.60 -5.05
N VAL A 18 23.70 11.03 -6.14
CA VAL A 18 22.32 10.65 -6.42
C VAL A 18 22.35 9.16 -6.77
N LEU A 19 22.19 8.31 -5.75
CA LEU A 19 21.84 6.92 -6.00
C LEU A 19 20.50 6.93 -6.74
N SER A 20 20.52 6.64 -8.03
CA SER A 20 19.36 6.19 -8.77
C SER A 20 18.99 4.79 -8.26
N GLY A 21 18.45 4.74 -7.04
CA GLY A 21 17.80 3.54 -6.51
C GLY A 21 16.56 3.23 -7.36
N ALA A 22 16.27 1.95 -7.53
CA ALA A 22 14.95 1.55 -8.00
C ALA A 22 13.88 2.23 -7.12
N PRO A 23 12.75 2.69 -7.70
CA PRO A 23 11.70 3.36 -6.91
C PRO A 23 11.36 2.50 -5.70
N THR A 24 11.39 3.10 -4.51
CA THR A 24 11.00 2.38 -3.31
C THR A 24 9.51 2.07 -3.43
N ARG A 25 9.15 0.79 -3.24
CA ARG A 25 7.76 0.38 -3.33
C ARG A 25 7.02 0.93 -2.12
N VAL A 26 5.86 1.52 -2.37
CA VAL A 26 4.93 2.08 -1.38
C VAL A 26 3.92 0.98 -1.08
N ARG A 27 3.86 0.56 0.19
CA ARG A 27 3.24 -0.71 0.61
C ARG A 27 2.43 -0.57 1.90
N GLY A 28 1.77 0.56 2.09
CA GLY A 28 1.10 0.92 3.35
C GLY A 28 -0.34 1.39 3.18
N ALA A 29 -0.91 1.84 4.30
CA ALA A 29 -2.29 2.29 4.44
C ALA A 29 -3.36 1.25 4.11
N GLY A 30 -3.23 0.01 4.60
CA GLY A 30 -4.23 -1.05 4.45
C GLY A 30 -4.87 -1.51 5.75
N VAL A 31 -5.95 -2.28 5.61
CA VAL A 31 -6.54 -3.07 6.70
C VAL A 31 -6.34 -4.54 6.39
N THR A 32 -5.58 -5.24 7.24
CA THR A 32 -5.41 -6.70 7.16
C THR A 32 -6.24 -7.36 8.25
N LEU A 33 -7.31 -8.07 7.87
CA LEU A 33 -8.16 -8.84 8.76
C LEU A 33 -7.81 -10.33 8.63
N ILE A 34 -7.58 -11.00 9.77
CA ILE A 34 -7.31 -12.44 9.82
C ILE A 34 -8.31 -13.10 10.78
N THR A 35 -8.89 -14.23 10.37
CA THR A 35 -9.85 -14.98 11.21
C THR A 35 -9.59 -16.48 11.22
N HIS A 36 -9.92 -17.10 12.35
CA HIS A 36 -9.80 -18.53 12.59
C HIS A 36 -11.02 -19.30 12.08
N GLY A 37 -10.93 -20.63 12.16
CA GLY A 37 -11.97 -21.58 11.78
C GLY A 37 -12.70 -22.22 12.96
N PHE A 38 -13.14 -23.46 12.74
CA PHE A 38 -13.89 -24.29 13.67
C PHE A 38 -13.13 -24.53 14.99
N ASN A 39 -13.80 -24.36 16.14
CA ASN A 39 -13.27 -24.61 17.49
C ASN A 39 -11.86 -24.04 17.73
N SER A 40 -11.65 -22.80 17.27
CA SER A 40 -10.40 -22.06 17.43
C SER A 40 -10.70 -20.65 17.96
N ASP A 41 -9.65 -19.94 18.32
CA ASP A 41 -9.65 -18.54 18.73
C ASP A 41 -8.51 -17.76 18.06
N VAL A 42 -8.38 -16.47 18.41
CA VAL A 42 -7.32 -15.59 17.90
C VAL A 42 -5.99 -15.70 18.64
N THR A 43 -5.96 -16.27 19.85
CA THR A 43 -4.78 -16.28 20.72
C THR A 43 -3.70 -17.27 20.27
N SER A 44 -4.12 -18.35 19.62
CA SER A 44 -3.25 -19.41 19.09
C SER A 44 -2.27 -18.93 18.00
N TRP A 45 -2.65 -19.01 16.73
CA TRP A 45 -1.77 -18.71 15.60
C TRP A 45 -2.05 -17.34 14.95
N ILE A 46 -3.25 -16.78 15.15
CA ILE A 46 -3.69 -15.53 14.50
C ILE A 46 -2.89 -14.33 15.04
N ILE A 47 -2.84 -14.13 16.37
CA ILE A 47 -2.08 -13.03 16.98
C ILE A 47 -0.59 -13.15 16.59
N PRO A 48 0.09 -14.29 16.79
CA PRO A 48 1.49 -14.42 16.37
C PRO A 48 1.71 -14.17 14.88
N MET A 49 0.80 -14.59 14.02
CA MET A 49 0.91 -14.34 12.57
C MET A 49 0.79 -12.86 12.24
N ALA A 50 -0.20 -12.16 12.80
CA ALA A 50 -0.35 -10.72 12.61
C ALA A 50 0.88 -9.96 13.15
N ASP A 51 1.43 -10.38 14.29
CA ASP A 51 2.62 -9.76 14.88
C ASP A 51 3.89 -10.06 14.07
N ALA A 52 3.93 -11.15 13.31
CA ALA A 52 4.99 -11.40 12.33
C ALA A 52 4.85 -10.49 11.09
N MET A 53 3.61 -10.18 10.65
CA MET A 53 3.38 -9.31 9.50
C MET A 53 3.91 -7.89 9.72
N THR A 54 3.80 -7.35 10.94
CA THR A 54 4.35 -6.02 11.31
C THR A 54 5.88 -5.98 11.28
N ARG A 55 6.54 -7.14 11.26
CA ARG A 55 8.00 -7.31 11.18
C ARG A 55 8.45 -7.84 9.82
N TYR A 56 7.54 -7.97 8.86
CA TYR A 56 7.83 -8.52 7.54
C TYR A 56 8.93 -7.70 6.84
N PRO A 57 9.89 -8.33 6.12
CA PRO A 57 10.89 -7.59 5.36
C PRO A 57 10.25 -6.69 4.29
N GLY A 58 10.34 -5.38 4.50
CA GLY A 58 9.69 -4.38 3.65
C GLY A 58 8.30 -3.95 4.13
N PHE A 59 7.98 -4.21 5.41
CA PHE A 59 6.84 -3.60 6.09
C PHE A 59 6.89 -2.07 5.95
N PRO A 60 5.77 -1.41 5.63
CA PRO A 60 5.69 0.05 5.56
C PRO A 60 5.89 0.69 6.94
N GLY A 61 6.76 1.69 7.06
CA GLY A 61 6.93 2.43 8.32
C GLY A 61 7.54 1.60 9.46
N THR A 62 7.28 2.03 10.69
CA THR A 62 7.87 1.46 11.92
C THR A 62 6.84 1.04 12.97
N ASN A 63 5.58 1.47 12.81
CA ASN A 63 4.49 1.13 13.72
C ASN A 63 3.21 0.79 12.95
N SER A 64 2.19 0.32 13.66
CA SER A 64 0.87 -0.03 13.10
C SER A 64 -0.17 -0.02 14.21
N SER A 65 -1.45 -0.19 13.87
CA SER A 65 -2.54 -0.34 14.84
C SER A 65 -3.04 -1.77 14.87
N CYS A 66 -3.19 -2.37 16.04
CA CYS A 66 -3.67 -3.75 16.17
C CYS A 66 -4.92 -3.81 17.05
N TYR A 67 -6.00 -4.37 16.52
CA TYR A 67 -7.26 -4.57 17.24
C TYR A 67 -7.73 -6.02 17.15
N GLU A 68 -8.47 -6.44 18.17
CA GLU A 68 -9.39 -7.57 18.08
C GLU A 68 -10.79 -7.02 17.81
N ILE A 69 -11.52 -7.67 16.89
CA ILE A 69 -12.97 -7.51 16.76
C ILE A 69 -13.59 -8.84 17.14
N SER A 70 -14.41 -8.84 18.19
CA SER A 70 -15.10 -10.04 18.67
C SER A 70 -16.56 -10.02 18.24
N ILE A 71 -17.04 -11.14 17.71
CA ILE A 71 -18.44 -11.36 17.35
C ILE A 71 -19.00 -12.45 18.28
N THR A 72 -20.01 -12.08 19.05
CA THR A 72 -20.69 -12.96 20.00
C THR A 72 -22.21 -12.90 19.78
N GLN A 73 -22.97 -13.76 20.48
CA GLN A 73 -24.42 -13.63 20.56
C GLN A 73 -24.83 -13.20 21.97
N ASN A 74 -25.70 -12.19 22.07
CA ASN A 74 -26.30 -11.82 23.36
C ASN A 74 -27.40 -12.81 23.77
N GLY A 75 -27.96 -12.63 24.99
CA GLY A 75 -29.04 -13.49 25.50
C GLY A 75 -30.35 -13.48 24.69
N GLN A 76 -30.47 -12.60 23.70
CA GLN A 76 -31.61 -12.53 22.76
C GLN A 76 -31.28 -13.18 21.40
N GLY A 77 -30.10 -13.78 21.24
CA GLY A 77 -29.63 -14.40 20.00
C GLY A 77 -29.16 -13.40 18.94
N GLN A 78 -29.05 -12.11 19.27
CA GLN A 78 -28.53 -11.09 18.35
C GLN A 78 -27.01 -11.14 18.32
N TYR A 79 -26.45 -11.03 17.12
CA TYR A 79 -25.01 -10.92 16.94
C TYR A 79 -24.54 -9.53 17.37
N VAL A 80 -23.57 -9.49 18.27
CA VAL A 80 -22.99 -8.27 18.83
C VAL A 80 -21.52 -8.23 18.47
N THR A 81 -21.06 -7.04 18.05
CA THR A 81 -19.66 -6.79 17.74
C THR A 81 -19.05 -5.84 18.77
N THR A 82 -17.91 -6.23 19.32
CA THR A 82 -17.08 -5.40 20.18
C THR A 82 -15.67 -5.28 19.60
N GLN A 83 -14.92 -4.27 20.04
CA GLN A 83 -13.52 -4.11 19.68
C GLN A 83 -12.64 -3.95 20.92
N THR A 84 -11.42 -4.44 20.82
CA THR A 84 -10.37 -4.28 21.82
C THR A 84 -9.10 -3.82 21.14
N PHE A 85 -8.48 -2.74 21.60
CA PHE A 85 -7.14 -2.38 21.19
C PHE A 85 -6.13 -3.33 21.83
N LEU A 86 -5.30 -3.97 21.01
CA LEU A 86 -4.31 -4.95 21.47
C LEU A 86 -2.92 -4.33 21.60
N ALA A 87 -2.46 -3.61 20.58
CA ALA A 87 -1.09 -3.11 20.52
C ALA A 87 -0.91 -2.03 19.45
N GLY A 88 0.22 -1.31 19.54
CA GLY A 88 0.69 -0.41 18.50
C GLY A 88 0.39 1.06 18.76
N THR A 89 0.19 1.82 17.68
CA THR A 89 -0.07 3.27 17.68
C THR A 89 -1.51 3.53 17.26
N SER A 90 -2.03 4.73 17.52
CA SER A 90 -3.34 5.15 17.01
C SER A 90 -3.35 5.16 15.47
N PRO A 91 -4.45 4.73 14.82
CA PRO A 91 -4.56 4.77 13.35
C PRO A 91 -4.35 6.16 12.75
N LEU A 92 -4.73 7.23 13.45
CA LEU A 92 -4.59 8.61 12.95
C LEU A 92 -3.16 9.16 13.01
N THR A 93 -2.23 8.43 13.62
CA THR A 93 -0.84 8.91 13.82
C THR A 93 0.21 7.85 13.52
N SER A 94 -0.19 6.65 13.07
CA SER A 94 0.76 5.60 12.70
C SER A 94 1.52 5.99 11.44
N ASP A 95 2.81 5.72 11.33
CA ASP A 95 3.61 6.12 10.15
C ASP A 95 3.44 5.18 8.95
N SER A 96 2.82 4.02 9.16
CA SER A 96 2.54 3.02 8.13
C SER A 96 1.14 3.11 7.54
N GLY A 97 0.20 3.72 8.29
CA GLY A 97 -1.24 3.64 8.04
C GLY A 97 -1.83 2.21 8.14
N GLU A 98 -1.06 1.20 8.54
CA GLU A 98 -1.51 -0.20 8.58
C GLU A 98 -2.33 -0.49 9.84
N ILE A 99 -3.46 -1.17 9.63
CA ILE A 99 -4.36 -1.62 10.68
C ILE A 99 -4.56 -3.14 10.58
N PHE A 100 -4.21 -3.86 11.64
CA PHE A 100 -4.42 -5.30 11.74
C PHE A 100 -5.63 -5.60 12.61
N ILE A 101 -6.56 -6.39 12.06
CA ILE A 101 -7.77 -6.84 12.74
C ILE A 101 -7.69 -8.35 12.95
N LYS A 102 -7.74 -8.77 14.21
CA LYS A 102 -7.94 -10.17 14.60
C LYS A 102 -9.43 -10.38 14.81
N LEU A 103 -10.08 -11.08 13.88
CA LEU A 103 -11.53 -11.32 13.98
C LEU A 103 -11.78 -12.61 14.78
N ASP A 104 -12.28 -12.44 16.00
CA ASP A 104 -12.64 -13.52 16.90
C ASP A 104 -14.14 -13.82 16.84
N TRP A 105 -14.48 -15.08 16.65
CA TRP A 105 -15.85 -15.60 16.76
C TRP A 105 -15.84 -16.95 17.47
N SER A 106 -14.85 -17.19 18.33
CA SER A 106 -14.59 -18.42 19.08
C SER A 106 -15.83 -18.95 19.81
N THR A 107 -16.62 -18.05 20.43
CA THR A 107 -17.88 -18.42 21.12
C THR A 107 -18.95 -19.02 20.20
N LEU A 108 -18.81 -18.83 18.89
CA LEU A 108 -19.74 -19.25 17.84
C LEU A 108 -19.09 -20.23 16.84
N SER A 109 -17.81 -20.57 17.02
CA SER A 109 -17.02 -21.33 16.03
C SER A 109 -17.27 -22.84 16.04
N SER A 110 -18.19 -23.29 16.88
CA SER A 110 -18.67 -24.68 16.93
C SER A 110 -19.67 -24.99 15.79
N GLY A 111 -20.18 -26.22 15.78
CA GLY A 111 -21.01 -26.77 14.70
C GLY A 111 -22.49 -26.38 14.71
N SER A 112 -22.89 -25.30 15.38
CA SER A 112 -24.31 -24.92 15.53
C SER A 112 -24.69 -23.64 14.77
N VAL A 113 -23.71 -22.83 14.37
CA VAL A 113 -23.92 -21.51 13.77
C VAL A 113 -23.28 -21.46 12.39
N SER A 114 -24.04 -21.08 11.36
CA SER A 114 -23.51 -20.78 10.02
C SER A 114 -22.51 -19.61 10.09
N THR A 115 -21.53 -19.60 9.20
CA THR A 115 -20.60 -18.47 9.01
C THR A 115 -21.25 -17.22 8.39
N LEU A 116 -22.45 -17.31 7.80
CA LEU A 116 -23.12 -16.17 7.16
C LEU A 116 -23.42 -15.01 8.13
N PRO A 117 -24.05 -15.20 9.30
CA PRO A 117 -24.25 -14.12 10.25
C PRO A 117 -22.95 -13.50 10.78
N ILE A 118 -21.89 -14.30 10.91
CA ILE A 118 -20.55 -13.81 11.30
C ILE A 118 -20.01 -12.88 10.21
N ALA A 119 -20.10 -13.27 8.95
CA ALA A 119 -19.71 -12.43 7.82
C ALA A 119 -20.52 -11.12 7.75
N ASN A 120 -21.83 -11.16 8.05
CA ASN A 120 -22.66 -9.95 8.12
C ASN A 120 -22.20 -8.99 9.21
N ALA A 121 -21.98 -9.48 10.43
CA ALA A 121 -21.52 -8.65 11.54
C ALA A 121 -20.10 -8.10 11.30
N ALA A 122 -19.19 -8.93 10.77
CA ALA A 122 -17.83 -8.51 10.43
C ALA A 122 -17.79 -7.45 9.31
N ALA A 123 -18.59 -7.62 8.25
CA ALA A 123 -18.69 -6.62 7.19
C ALA A 123 -19.29 -5.31 7.73
N ALA A 124 -20.30 -5.37 8.60
CA ALA A 124 -20.86 -4.17 9.25
C ALA A 124 -19.82 -3.46 10.14
N ALA A 125 -18.95 -4.22 10.82
CA ALA A 125 -17.86 -3.67 11.60
C ALA A 125 -16.86 -2.88 10.73
N LEU A 126 -16.50 -3.39 9.55
CA LEU A 126 -15.62 -2.69 8.62
C LEU A 126 -16.23 -1.39 8.05
N LEU A 127 -17.56 -1.33 7.99
CA LEU A 127 -18.32 -0.17 7.50
C LEU A 127 -18.62 0.87 8.60
N SER A 128 -18.44 0.51 9.86
CA SER A 128 -18.76 1.38 10.99
C SER A 128 -17.72 2.49 11.12
N THR A 129 -18.21 3.72 11.29
CA THR A 129 -17.41 4.92 11.55
C THR A 129 -17.22 5.20 13.04
N ASN A 130 -17.84 4.40 13.91
CA ASN A 130 -17.87 4.64 15.35
C ASN A 130 -17.53 3.41 16.21
N LEU A 131 -17.32 2.23 15.60
CA LEU A 131 -16.95 1.02 16.33
C LEU A 131 -15.60 1.18 17.03
N ILE A 132 -14.61 1.75 16.33
CA ILE A 132 -13.27 2.06 16.87
C ILE A 132 -13.18 3.58 17.02
N PRO A 133 -13.34 4.14 18.24
CA PRO A 133 -13.33 5.59 18.44
C PRO A 133 -12.01 6.26 18.00
N ALA A 134 -10.89 5.53 18.09
CA ALA A 134 -9.58 6.02 17.68
C ALA A 134 -9.46 6.30 16.17
N LEU A 135 -10.40 5.83 15.34
CA LEU A 135 -10.49 6.18 13.92
C LEU A 135 -11.12 7.56 13.68
N GLY A 136 -11.58 8.27 14.71
CA GLY A 136 -12.03 9.66 14.56
C GLY A 136 -13.21 9.88 13.58
N GLY A 137 -14.04 8.86 13.36
CA GLY A 137 -15.14 8.91 12.38
C GLY A 137 -14.83 8.23 11.04
N HIS A 138 -13.62 7.72 10.83
CA HIS A 138 -13.27 6.93 9.65
C HIS A 138 -13.76 5.48 9.77
N ALA A 139 -14.20 4.89 8.67
CA ALA A 139 -14.46 3.46 8.57
C ALA A 139 -13.22 2.69 8.10
N LEU A 140 -13.05 1.45 8.55
CA LEU A 140 -11.95 0.57 8.09
C LEU A 140 -12.03 0.34 6.57
N ALA A 141 -13.24 0.29 6.01
CA ALA A 141 -13.50 0.11 4.58
C ALA A 141 -13.05 1.29 3.70
N GLU A 142 -12.57 2.40 4.28
CA GLU A 142 -11.97 3.50 3.54
C GLU A 142 -10.61 3.13 2.93
N LEU A 143 -9.89 2.18 3.55
CA LEU A 143 -8.59 1.68 3.13
C LEU A 143 -8.72 0.39 2.28
N PRO A 144 -7.68 0.01 1.51
CA PRO A 144 -7.58 -1.32 0.88
C PRO A 144 -7.70 -2.44 1.93
N LEU A 145 -8.57 -3.41 1.64
CA LEU A 145 -8.86 -4.53 2.54
C LEU A 145 -8.14 -5.81 2.08
N HIS A 146 -7.35 -6.42 2.96
CA HIS A 146 -6.87 -7.80 2.84
C HIS A 146 -7.60 -8.67 3.86
N LEU A 147 -8.38 -9.65 3.39
CA LEU A 147 -9.15 -10.56 4.24
C LEU A 147 -8.59 -11.97 4.15
N ALA A 148 -8.10 -12.50 5.28
CA ALA A 148 -7.52 -13.82 5.38
C ALA A 148 -8.33 -14.72 6.32
N GLY A 149 -8.66 -15.93 5.87
CA GLY A 149 -9.48 -16.85 6.65
C GLY A 149 -9.05 -18.31 6.52
N HIS A 150 -8.92 -19.00 7.65
CA HIS A 150 -8.63 -20.43 7.70
C HIS A 150 -9.90 -21.27 7.81
N SER A 151 -9.98 -22.44 7.17
CA SER A 151 -11.08 -23.39 7.36
C SER A 151 -12.44 -22.74 7.08
N ARG A 152 -13.41 -22.85 8.01
CA ARG A 152 -14.69 -22.12 8.00
C ARG A 152 -14.53 -20.59 8.00
N GLY A 153 -13.43 -20.07 8.56
CA GLY A 153 -13.05 -18.66 8.45
C GLY A 153 -12.84 -18.21 7.00
N GLY A 154 -12.46 -19.12 6.10
CA GLY A 154 -12.47 -18.88 4.65
C GLY A 154 -13.87 -18.51 4.13
N SER A 155 -14.91 -19.21 4.61
CA SER A 155 -16.31 -18.91 4.28
C SER A 155 -16.74 -17.55 4.82
N VAL A 156 -16.28 -17.18 6.03
CA VAL A 156 -16.52 -15.84 6.60
C VAL A 156 -15.96 -14.77 5.67
N VAL A 157 -14.66 -14.81 5.33
CA VAL A 157 -14.03 -13.73 4.55
C VAL A 157 -14.52 -13.66 3.10
N THR A 158 -14.81 -14.80 2.47
CA THR A 158 -15.37 -14.79 1.11
C THR A 158 -16.80 -14.26 1.09
N GLU A 159 -17.61 -14.57 2.11
CA GLU A 159 -18.96 -14.02 2.20
C GLU A 159 -18.96 -12.54 2.58
N MET A 160 -18.02 -12.08 3.42
CA MET A 160 -17.79 -10.66 3.68
C MET A 160 -17.58 -9.89 2.37
N THR A 161 -16.80 -10.44 1.43
CA THR A 161 -16.60 -9.76 0.13
C THR A 161 -17.87 -9.60 -0.68
N ARG A 162 -18.82 -10.56 -0.60
CA ARG A 162 -20.13 -10.44 -1.25
C ARG A 162 -20.95 -9.30 -0.62
N ILE A 163 -20.94 -9.22 0.70
CA ILE A 163 -21.70 -8.22 1.47
C ILE A 163 -21.13 -6.81 1.23
N LEU A 164 -19.81 -6.67 1.29
CA LEU A 164 -19.11 -5.43 0.94
C LEU A 164 -19.36 -5.05 -0.54
N GLY A 165 -19.30 -6.03 -1.44
CA GLY A 165 -19.60 -5.83 -2.87
C GLY A 165 -21.05 -5.39 -3.11
N ALA A 166 -22.00 -5.84 -2.29
CA ALA A 166 -23.38 -5.34 -2.33
C ALA A 166 -23.49 -3.85 -2.01
N GLN A 167 -22.55 -3.32 -1.20
CA GLN A 167 -22.38 -1.89 -0.94
C GLN A 167 -21.49 -1.19 -2.00
N GLY A 168 -21.05 -1.91 -3.04
CA GLY A 168 -20.15 -1.39 -4.06
C GLY A 168 -18.70 -1.26 -3.62
N ILE A 169 -18.27 -1.88 -2.51
CA ILE A 169 -16.88 -1.83 -2.05
C ILE A 169 -16.01 -2.85 -2.79
N TRP A 170 -14.85 -2.39 -3.25
CA TRP A 170 -13.76 -3.25 -3.70
C TRP A 170 -12.89 -3.73 -2.55
N VAL A 171 -12.59 -5.02 -2.57
CA VAL A 171 -11.66 -5.70 -1.68
C VAL A 171 -10.35 -5.91 -2.44
N ASP A 172 -9.22 -5.48 -1.87
CA ASP A 172 -7.91 -5.57 -2.51
C ASP A 172 -7.47 -7.03 -2.64
N HIS A 173 -7.57 -7.78 -1.54
CA HIS A 173 -7.04 -9.14 -1.48
C HIS A 173 -7.88 -10.05 -0.58
N VAL A 174 -8.16 -11.27 -1.05
CA VAL A 174 -8.62 -12.37 -0.21
C VAL A 174 -7.60 -13.50 -0.20
N THR A 175 -7.24 -13.99 0.98
CA THR A 175 -6.43 -15.20 1.17
C THR A 175 -7.23 -16.26 1.90
N THR A 176 -7.32 -17.46 1.33
CA THR A 176 -7.93 -18.60 2.02
C THR A 176 -6.88 -19.64 2.38
N LEU A 177 -6.92 -20.09 3.62
CA LEU A 177 -6.02 -21.10 4.17
C LEU A 177 -6.84 -22.34 4.48
N ASP A 178 -6.64 -23.39 3.68
CA ASP A 178 -7.37 -24.64 3.72
C ASP A 178 -8.89 -24.47 3.88
N PRO A 179 -9.55 -23.76 2.95
CA PRO A 179 -10.95 -23.39 3.12
C PRO A 179 -11.86 -24.62 3.14
N HIS A 180 -12.71 -24.71 4.17
CA HIS A 180 -13.61 -25.85 4.36
C HIS A 180 -15.00 -25.38 4.85
N PRO A 181 -15.88 -24.94 3.93
CA PRO A 181 -17.28 -24.65 4.27
C PRO A 181 -18.00 -25.95 4.65
N VAL A 182 -18.74 -25.93 5.76
CA VAL A 182 -19.53 -27.09 6.21
C VAL A 182 -21.01 -26.88 5.86
N SER A 183 -21.48 -27.59 4.83
CA SER A 183 -22.87 -27.46 4.36
C SER A 183 -23.90 -27.81 5.43
N GLY A 184 -23.60 -28.77 6.32
CA GLY A 184 -24.46 -29.15 7.43
C GLY A 184 -24.70 -28.03 8.45
N PHE A 185 -23.79 -27.06 8.55
CA PHE A 185 -23.95 -25.85 9.38
C PHE A 185 -24.56 -24.69 8.60
N GLY A 186 -24.83 -24.88 7.30
CA GLY A 186 -25.30 -23.82 6.40
C GLY A 186 -24.21 -22.81 6.04
N ASP A 187 -22.93 -23.21 6.04
CA ASP A 187 -21.85 -22.31 5.60
C ASP A 187 -21.97 -21.97 4.11
N PRO A 188 -21.77 -20.70 3.71
CA PRO A 188 -21.73 -20.33 2.30
C PRO A 188 -20.60 -21.05 1.56
N ALA A 189 -20.86 -21.43 0.31
CA ALA A 189 -19.85 -22.00 -0.57
C ALA A 189 -18.75 -20.98 -0.90
N MET A 190 -17.53 -21.46 -1.07
CA MET A 190 -16.36 -20.64 -1.41
C MET A 190 -16.51 -20.01 -2.80
N LYS A 191 -16.46 -18.68 -2.86
CA LYS A 191 -16.65 -17.91 -4.10
C LYS A 191 -15.77 -16.67 -4.13
N ASN A 192 -15.21 -16.38 -5.30
CA ASN A 192 -14.52 -15.12 -5.57
C ASN A 192 -15.45 -14.18 -6.37
N TYR A 193 -15.91 -13.11 -5.74
CA TYR A 193 -16.88 -12.18 -6.33
C TYR A 193 -16.23 -11.05 -7.15
N ALA A 194 -17.01 -10.44 -8.03
CA ALA A 194 -16.56 -9.47 -9.03
C ALA A 194 -15.85 -8.22 -8.47
N ASN A 195 -15.96 -7.95 -7.16
CA ASN A 195 -15.31 -6.82 -6.47
C ASN A 195 -13.98 -7.17 -5.78
N ILE A 196 -13.46 -8.40 -5.97
CA ILE A 196 -12.17 -8.82 -5.43
C ILE A 196 -11.07 -8.58 -6.47
N LEU A 197 -10.08 -7.74 -6.16
CA LEU A 197 -8.97 -7.45 -7.06
C LEU A 197 -8.01 -8.64 -7.17
N PHE A 198 -7.57 -9.20 -6.05
CA PHE A 198 -6.68 -10.37 -6.02
C PHE A 198 -7.17 -11.45 -5.05
N ALA A 199 -7.04 -12.71 -5.43
CA ALA A 199 -7.39 -13.85 -4.59
C ALA A 199 -6.32 -14.94 -4.68
N ASP A 200 -5.84 -15.43 -3.54
CA ASP A 200 -4.99 -16.61 -3.45
C ASP A 200 -5.53 -17.62 -2.44
N ASN A 201 -5.22 -18.88 -2.68
CA ASN A 201 -5.73 -20.01 -1.93
C ASN A 201 -4.63 -21.06 -1.74
N TYR A 202 -4.34 -21.37 -0.48
CA TYR A 202 -3.39 -22.41 -0.09
C TYR A 202 -4.18 -23.52 0.59
N TRP A 203 -4.08 -24.76 0.11
CA TRP A 203 -4.98 -25.83 0.55
C TRP A 203 -4.34 -27.22 0.49
N GLN A 204 -4.89 -28.15 1.27
CA GLN A 204 -4.53 -29.57 1.28
C GLN A 204 -5.77 -30.45 1.13
N ASN A 205 -5.56 -31.64 0.60
CA ASN A 205 -6.53 -32.73 0.60
C ASN A 205 -5.92 -34.01 1.19
N LEU A 206 -5.20 -33.84 2.29
CA LEU A 206 -4.49 -34.92 3.00
C LEU A 206 -5.20 -35.36 4.28
N GLY A 207 -6.32 -34.72 4.62
CA GLY A 207 -7.15 -35.07 5.77
C GLY A 207 -7.92 -36.37 5.55
N ASP A 208 -8.24 -37.05 6.65
CA ASP A 208 -9.01 -38.30 6.64
C ASP A 208 -10.51 -38.11 6.31
N GLY A 209 -10.96 -36.85 6.26
CA GLY A 209 -12.35 -36.48 5.95
C GLY A 209 -13.36 -36.77 7.07
N LEU A 210 -12.89 -37.29 8.21
CA LEU A 210 -13.72 -37.60 9.37
C LEU A 210 -13.40 -36.67 10.55
N PHE A 211 -12.12 -36.52 10.88
CA PHE A 211 -11.64 -35.68 11.96
C PHE A 211 -10.74 -34.55 11.46
N VAL A 212 -9.99 -34.81 10.38
CA VAL A 212 -9.18 -33.82 9.69
C VAL A 212 -9.85 -33.51 8.36
N PRO A 213 -10.44 -32.32 8.20
CA PRO A 213 -11.10 -31.96 6.95
C PRO A 213 -10.08 -31.77 5.82
N ASN A 214 -10.61 -31.83 4.59
CA ASN A 214 -9.88 -31.47 3.39
C ASN A 214 -10.32 -30.07 2.96
N GLY A 215 -9.37 -29.17 2.69
CA GLY A 215 -9.69 -27.96 1.98
C GLY A 215 -9.92 -28.21 0.49
N GLN A 216 -10.08 -27.12 -0.25
CA GLN A 216 -10.44 -27.19 -1.67
C GLN A 216 -9.86 -26.02 -2.48
N PRO A 217 -9.65 -26.21 -3.79
CA PRO A 217 -9.35 -25.11 -4.69
C PRO A 217 -10.56 -24.16 -4.81
N ILE A 218 -10.30 -22.88 -5.12
CA ILE A 218 -11.33 -21.88 -5.39
C ILE A 218 -11.14 -21.34 -6.80
N THR A 219 -12.20 -21.40 -7.61
CA THR A 219 -12.16 -20.85 -8.98
C THR A 219 -11.81 -19.35 -8.96
N GLY A 220 -10.86 -18.96 -9.82
CA GLY A 220 -10.41 -17.57 -9.94
C GLY A 220 -9.41 -17.09 -8.88
N ALA A 221 -8.90 -17.99 -8.03
CA ALA A 221 -7.75 -17.72 -7.19
C ALA A 221 -6.45 -18.24 -7.83
N TYR A 222 -5.31 -17.71 -7.40
CA TYR A 222 -4.06 -18.46 -7.47
C TYR A 222 -4.17 -19.64 -6.49
N ASN A 223 -4.29 -20.87 -7.00
CA ASN A 223 -4.49 -22.06 -6.19
C ASN A 223 -3.17 -22.82 -6.01
N ARG A 224 -2.64 -22.81 -4.79
CA ARG A 224 -1.46 -23.56 -4.40
C ARG A 224 -1.85 -24.75 -3.52
N GLN A 225 -1.91 -25.93 -4.12
CA GLN A 225 -2.11 -27.18 -3.37
C GLN A 225 -0.83 -27.57 -2.66
N LEU A 226 -0.86 -27.75 -1.33
CA LEU A 226 0.29 -28.15 -0.52
C LEU A 226 0.24 -29.68 -0.32
N THR A 227 1.15 -30.42 -0.96
CA THR A 227 1.03 -31.88 -1.05
C THR A 227 1.71 -32.64 0.08
N ASN A 228 2.52 -31.97 0.91
CA ASN A 228 3.18 -32.57 2.07
C ASN A 228 3.68 -31.47 3.01
N LEU A 229 3.23 -31.50 4.26
CA LEU A 229 3.67 -30.59 5.33
C LEU A 229 4.10 -31.37 6.60
N ASN A 230 4.68 -32.56 6.44
CA ASN A 230 5.18 -33.37 7.56
C ASN A 230 6.07 -32.54 8.49
N GLY A 231 5.91 -32.74 9.81
CA GLY A 231 6.68 -32.06 10.85
C GLY A 231 5.98 -30.83 11.47
N GLY A 232 4.78 -30.47 11.00
CA GLY A 232 3.96 -29.41 11.56
C GLY A 232 3.13 -29.83 12.78
N TYR A 233 1.89 -29.34 12.85
CA TYR A 233 0.87 -29.74 13.80
C TYR A 233 0.44 -31.21 13.60
N SER A 234 -0.40 -31.70 14.52
CA SER A 234 -1.04 -33.01 14.42
C SER A 234 -2.15 -33.09 13.36
N SER A 235 -2.48 -31.97 12.71
CA SER A 235 -3.54 -31.85 11.72
C SER A 235 -2.99 -31.17 10.48
N SER A 236 -3.00 -31.87 9.34
CA SER A 236 -2.62 -31.29 8.04
C SER A 236 -3.45 -30.04 7.73
N HIS A 237 -4.70 -30.01 8.19
CA HIS A 237 -5.57 -28.85 8.04
C HIS A 237 -5.00 -27.58 8.69
N SER A 238 -4.33 -27.72 9.84
CA SER A 238 -3.68 -26.63 10.55
C SER A 238 -2.29 -26.32 10.01
N ASP A 239 -1.61 -27.28 9.40
CA ASP A 239 -0.28 -27.07 8.79
C ASP A 239 -0.29 -26.00 7.71
N VAL A 240 -1.43 -25.77 7.06
CA VAL A 240 -1.55 -24.72 6.03
C VAL A 240 -1.33 -23.33 6.61
N HIS A 241 -1.89 -23.02 7.78
CA HIS A 241 -1.64 -21.71 8.40
C HIS A 241 -0.22 -21.59 8.96
N LEU A 242 0.41 -22.71 9.37
CA LEU A 242 1.84 -22.72 9.72
C LEU A 242 2.74 -22.47 8.51
N TRP A 243 2.46 -23.14 7.39
CA TRP A 243 3.15 -22.94 6.12
C TRP A 243 3.03 -21.48 5.67
N TYR A 244 1.83 -20.91 5.75
CA TYR A 244 1.62 -19.50 5.40
C TYR A 244 2.38 -18.56 6.35
N HIS A 245 2.42 -18.87 7.65
CA HIS A 245 3.25 -18.12 8.62
C HIS A 245 4.72 -18.13 8.20
N GLY A 246 5.24 -19.26 7.73
CA GLY A 246 6.60 -19.36 7.21
C GLY A 246 6.87 -18.50 5.97
N THR A 247 5.84 -17.98 5.29
CA THR A 247 5.98 -16.97 4.21
C THR A 247 6.04 -15.54 4.73
N ILE A 248 5.87 -15.34 6.04
CA ILE A 248 5.89 -14.05 6.74
C ILE A 248 7.15 -13.95 7.60
N ASP A 249 7.38 -14.94 8.46
CA ASP A 249 8.56 -15.02 9.33
C ASP A 249 9.56 -16.05 8.77
N PHE A 250 10.72 -15.55 8.38
CA PHE A 250 11.79 -16.34 7.75
C PHE A 250 12.77 -16.94 8.78
N THR A 251 12.54 -16.72 10.07
CA THR A 251 13.33 -17.30 11.16
C THR A 251 13.32 -18.83 11.07
N THR A 252 14.46 -19.45 11.37
CA THR A 252 14.62 -20.91 11.37
C THR A 252 15.56 -21.32 12.51
N PRO A 253 15.09 -22.08 13.52
CA PRO A 253 13.72 -22.58 13.68
C PRO A 253 12.72 -21.47 14.02
N LEU A 254 11.47 -21.63 13.58
CA LEU A 254 10.33 -20.78 13.97
C LEU A 254 9.31 -21.66 14.68
N THR A 255 8.90 -21.29 15.90
CA THR A 255 7.86 -22.01 16.64
C THR A 255 6.62 -21.14 16.78
N VAL A 256 5.46 -21.69 16.41
CA VAL A 256 4.15 -21.02 16.50
C VAL A 256 3.17 -22.02 17.13
N ASP A 257 2.59 -21.64 18.26
CA ASP A 257 1.57 -22.45 18.96
C ASP A 257 1.96 -23.94 19.14
N GLY A 258 3.21 -24.19 19.52
CA GLY A 258 3.72 -25.54 19.78
C GLY A 258 4.22 -26.33 18.56
N ALA A 259 3.96 -25.89 17.33
CA ALA A 259 4.57 -26.48 16.12
C ALA A 259 5.80 -25.70 15.67
N THR A 260 6.78 -26.38 15.07
CA THR A 260 8.08 -25.77 14.71
C THR A 260 8.43 -26.00 13.24
N ILE A 261 8.71 -24.91 12.52
CA ILE A 261 9.37 -24.94 11.21
C ILE A 261 10.87 -25.01 11.46
N SER A 262 11.43 -26.22 11.49
CA SER A 262 12.88 -26.43 11.62
C SER A 262 13.59 -26.27 10.26
N ASN A 263 14.89 -26.53 10.23
CA ASN A 263 15.63 -26.55 8.96
C ASN A 263 15.12 -27.62 7.98
N SER A 264 14.56 -28.73 8.49
CA SER A 264 13.93 -29.77 7.68
C SER A 264 12.71 -29.23 6.94
N GLU A 265 11.73 -28.70 7.68
CA GLU A 265 10.48 -28.15 7.14
C GLU A 265 10.79 -26.98 6.19
N ARG A 266 11.71 -26.09 6.58
CA ARG A 266 12.18 -24.96 5.76
C ARG A 266 12.81 -25.38 4.43
N THR A 267 13.33 -26.60 4.33
CA THR A 267 13.90 -27.15 3.10
C THR A 267 12.86 -27.88 2.26
N ASN A 268 11.90 -28.55 2.90
CA ASN A 268 11.03 -29.52 2.25
C ASN A 268 9.63 -28.99 1.89
N TRP A 269 9.10 -27.99 2.60
CA TRP A 269 7.73 -27.54 2.42
C TRP A 269 7.50 -26.58 1.24
N TRP A 270 8.56 -25.93 0.78
CA TRP A 270 8.52 -24.96 -0.32
C TRP A 270 9.25 -25.51 -1.52
N THR A 271 8.74 -25.24 -2.72
CA THR A 271 9.48 -25.57 -3.93
C THR A 271 10.77 -24.74 -4.01
N THR A 272 11.69 -25.15 -4.88
CA THR A 272 12.88 -24.36 -5.20
C THR A 272 12.52 -22.94 -5.67
N ALA A 273 11.43 -22.78 -6.43
CA ALA A 273 10.99 -21.48 -6.94
C ALA A 273 10.32 -20.60 -5.85
N GLU A 274 9.73 -21.22 -4.83
CA GLU A 274 9.18 -20.54 -3.64
C GLU A 274 10.26 -20.09 -2.67
N GLN A 275 11.51 -20.55 -2.85
CA GLN A 275 12.70 -20.11 -2.12
C GLN A 275 12.49 -20.09 -0.61
N ARG A 276 12.13 -21.27 -0.06
CA ARG A 276 11.95 -21.47 1.40
C ARG A 276 10.89 -20.54 2.02
N GLY A 277 9.95 -20.05 1.22
CA GLY A 277 8.80 -19.22 1.63
C GLY A 277 8.86 -17.77 1.17
N THR A 278 10.00 -17.27 0.68
CA THR A 278 10.18 -15.86 0.34
C THR A 278 9.54 -15.43 -0.99
N ASN A 279 9.14 -16.39 -1.85
CA ASN A 279 8.58 -16.14 -3.17
C ASN A 279 7.15 -16.70 -3.37
N THR A 280 6.36 -16.76 -2.29
CA THR A 280 4.98 -17.28 -2.26
C THR A 280 4.21 -16.66 -1.10
N GLY A 281 2.94 -17.01 -0.94
CA GLY A 281 2.17 -16.60 0.25
C GLY A 281 2.06 -15.09 0.40
N PHE A 282 2.40 -14.63 1.60
CA PHE A 282 2.29 -13.24 2.02
C PHE A 282 3.04 -12.25 1.11
N ARG A 283 4.02 -12.70 0.33
CA ARG A 283 4.69 -11.87 -0.69
C ARG A 283 3.70 -11.14 -1.60
N TYR A 284 2.59 -11.77 -1.97
CA TYR A 284 1.64 -11.17 -2.92
C TYR A 284 0.56 -10.33 -2.23
N THR A 285 0.71 -9.98 -0.95
CA THR A 285 -0.11 -8.94 -0.29
C THR A 285 0.38 -7.54 -0.66
N LEU A 286 -0.37 -6.51 -0.27
CA LEU A 286 0.05 -5.12 -0.44
C LEU A 286 1.37 -4.85 0.31
N ILE A 287 1.48 -5.32 1.56
CA ILE A 287 2.71 -5.28 2.38
C ILE A 287 3.85 -6.08 1.73
N GLY A 288 3.55 -7.30 1.25
CA GLY A 288 4.53 -8.17 0.60
C GLY A 288 5.06 -7.59 -0.71
N GLY A 289 4.22 -6.82 -1.40
CA GLY A 289 4.55 -6.04 -2.58
C GLY A 289 4.90 -6.86 -3.82
N GLY A 290 4.55 -8.14 -3.89
CA GLY A 290 4.77 -9.02 -5.03
C GLY A 290 3.94 -8.61 -6.25
N ASP A 291 4.43 -8.94 -7.46
CA ASP A 291 3.69 -8.64 -8.69
C ASP A 291 2.55 -9.64 -8.90
N ARG A 292 1.32 -9.19 -8.61
CA ARG A 292 0.08 -9.96 -8.78
C ARG A 292 -0.31 -10.20 -10.24
N LEU A 293 0.31 -9.52 -11.19
CA LEU A 293 0.10 -9.72 -12.64
C LEU A 293 1.06 -10.74 -13.25
N SER A 294 2.00 -11.24 -12.44
CA SER A 294 3.04 -12.14 -12.91
C SER A 294 2.48 -13.46 -13.44
N SER A 295 3.04 -13.92 -14.55
CA SER A 295 2.79 -15.28 -15.07
C SER A 295 3.62 -16.35 -14.35
N ALA A 296 4.35 -15.99 -13.30
CA ALA A 296 5.15 -16.92 -12.51
C ALA A 296 4.28 -18.02 -11.89
N GLN A 297 4.84 -19.22 -11.80
CA GLN A 297 4.19 -20.41 -11.24
C GLN A 297 5.09 -20.97 -10.12
N PRO A 298 5.19 -20.28 -8.97
CA PRO A 298 6.15 -20.67 -7.94
C PRO A 298 5.81 -22.04 -7.33
N GLY A 299 4.54 -22.43 -7.31
CA GLY A 299 4.12 -23.79 -6.93
C GLY A 299 4.60 -24.91 -7.87
N GLY A 300 5.05 -24.58 -9.08
CA GLY A 300 5.50 -25.54 -10.10
C GLY A 300 4.78 -25.37 -11.44
N ALA A 301 5.38 -25.85 -12.52
CA ALA A 301 4.81 -25.75 -13.86
C ALA A 301 3.46 -26.48 -13.97
N GLY A 302 2.44 -25.80 -14.49
CA GLY A 302 1.07 -26.31 -14.59
C GLY A 302 0.23 -26.20 -13.32
N LEU A 303 0.80 -25.72 -12.20
CA LEU A 303 0.15 -25.68 -10.89
C LEU A 303 -0.41 -24.29 -10.53
N GLY A 304 -0.78 -23.50 -11.53
CA GLY A 304 -1.36 -22.17 -11.38
C GLY A 304 -0.33 -21.04 -11.48
N ARG A 305 -0.74 -19.93 -12.09
CA ARG A 305 0.02 -18.68 -12.19
C ARG A 305 -0.48 -17.70 -11.13
N ILE A 306 0.41 -16.83 -10.66
CA ILE A 306 0.01 -15.74 -9.76
C ILE A 306 -1.13 -14.91 -10.39
N SER A 307 -1.02 -14.58 -11.67
CA SER A 307 -2.04 -13.81 -12.38
C SER A 307 -3.40 -14.48 -12.52
N ASP A 308 -3.53 -15.79 -12.28
CA ASP A 308 -4.85 -16.46 -12.27
C ASP A 308 -5.74 -15.92 -11.13
N GLY A 309 -5.11 -15.46 -10.05
CA GLY A 309 -5.75 -14.82 -8.91
C GLY A 309 -6.11 -13.35 -9.14
N TYR A 310 -5.63 -12.71 -10.20
CA TYR A 310 -5.87 -11.28 -10.45
C TYR A 310 -7.11 -11.06 -11.31
N ARG A 311 -7.96 -10.08 -10.93
CA ARG A 311 -9.10 -9.66 -11.74
C ARG A 311 -8.65 -8.65 -12.78
N ASP A 312 -8.79 -9.01 -14.06
CA ASP A 312 -8.59 -8.05 -15.15
C ASP A 312 -9.57 -6.87 -15.03
N LEU A 313 -9.02 -5.66 -14.92
CA LEU A 313 -9.78 -4.41 -14.75
C LEU A 313 -10.18 -3.80 -16.09
N SER A 314 -9.65 -4.29 -17.21
CA SER A 314 -9.98 -3.80 -18.56
C SER A 314 -11.30 -4.38 -19.10
N VAL A 315 -11.86 -5.39 -18.42
CA VAL A 315 -13.09 -6.07 -18.81
C VAL A 315 -14.21 -5.83 -17.79
N SER A 316 -15.43 -5.66 -18.29
CA SER A 316 -16.64 -5.52 -17.45
C SER A 316 -17.07 -6.86 -16.84
N THR A 317 -16.91 -7.95 -17.58
CA THR A 317 -17.28 -9.31 -17.17
C THR A 317 -16.04 -10.22 -17.10
N PRO A 318 -15.27 -10.17 -15.99
CA PRO A 318 -14.11 -11.05 -15.81
C PRO A 318 -14.54 -12.53 -15.76
N THR A 319 -13.82 -13.40 -16.47
CA THR A 319 -14.11 -14.84 -16.50
C THR A 319 -13.70 -15.58 -15.23
N ASN A 320 -12.82 -14.98 -14.41
CA ASN A 320 -12.30 -15.53 -13.17
C ASN A 320 -12.97 -14.97 -11.91
N ARG A 321 -14.15 -14.35 -12.03
CA ARG A 321 -14.96 -13.90 -10.89
C ARG A 321 -16.44 -14.24 -11.11
N ILE A 322 -17.14 -14.34 -9.99
CA ILE A 322 -18.59 -14.53 -9.96
C ILE A 322 -19.27 -13.15 -9.86
N ALA A 323 -20.30 -12.93 -10.66
CA ALA A 323 -21.09 -11.71 -10.59
C ALA A 323 -21.70 -11.52 -9.18
N LEU A 324 -21.72 -10.28 -8.71
CA LEU A 324 -22.40 -9.95 -7.46
C LEU A 324 -23.92 -10.07 -7.65
N PRO A 325 -24.65 -10.73 -6.72
CA PRO A 325 -26.12 -10.77 -6.79
C PRO A 325 -26.77 -9.38 -6.72
N THR A 326 -26.11 -8.46 -6.01
CA THR A 326 -26.53 -7.07 -5.81
C THR A 326 -25.29 -6.19 -5.76
N ASN A 327 -25.36 -4.97 -6.28
CA ASN A 327 -24.35 -3.92 -6.12
C ASN A 327 -25.08 -2.57 -6.16
N ASN A 328 -25.13 -1.85 -5.04
CA ASN A 328 -25.77 -0.53 -4.98
C ASN A 328 -24.83 0.62 -5.40
N ALA A 329 -23.55 0.33 -5.68
CA ALA A 329 -22.48 1.28 -6.01
C ALA A 329 -22.40 2.49 -5.08
N ALA A 330 -22.63 2.25 -3.79
CA ALA A 330 -22.67 3.29 -2.78
C ALA A 330 -21.29 3.91 -2.49
N TRP A 331 -20.19 3.17 -2.72
CA TRP A 331 -18.83 3.64 -2.39
C TRP A 331 -18.04 4.11 -3.62
N PRO A 332 -17.25 5.19 -3.50
CA PRO A 332 -16.41 5.69 -4.57
C PRO A 332 -15.01 5.02 -4.53
N ASN A 333 -14.78 3.97 -5.34
CA ASN A 333 -13.57 3.16 -5.22
C ASN A 333 -12.46 3.63 -6.15
N ALA A 334 -11.31 3.99 -5.58
CA ALA A 334 -10.03 3.86 -6.28
C ALA A 334 -9.57 2.40 -6.18
N ILE A 335 -9.28 1.77 -7.32
CA ILE A 335 -8.94 0.34 -7.40
C ILE A 335 -7.46 0.15 -7.71
N ARG A 336 -6.91 0.98 -8.62
CA ARG A 336 -5.48 0.97 -8.95
C ARG A 336 -5.02 2.34 -9.42
N LEU A 337 -3.98 2.87 -8.80
CA LEU A 337 -3.30 4.10 -9.20
C LEU A 337 -1.89 3.77 -9.70
N ASN A 338 -1.51 4.24 -10.88
CA ASN A 338 -0.13 4.17 -11.36
C ASN A 338 0.37 5.57 -11.74
N LEU A 339 1.63 5.85 -11.44
CA LEU A 339 2.33 7.04 -11.91
C LEU A 339 3.04 6.73 -13.22
N GLY A 340 2.97 7.65 -14.17
CA GLY A 340 3.72 7.59 -15.43
C GLY A 340 5.18 8.04 -15.30
N ALA A 341 5.56 8.62 -14.17
CA ALA A 341 6.93 8.97 -13.83
C ALA A 341 7.16 8.81 -12.31
N THR A 342 8.34 8.34 -11.93
CA THR A 342 8.75 8.15 -10.52
C THR A 342 9.94 9.02 -10.11
N ASN A 343 10.52 9.76 -11.06
CA ASN A 343 11.60 10.72 -10.82
C ASN A 343 11.41 11.93 -11.74
N THR A 344 11.13 13.10 -11.18
CA THR A 344 10.71 14.28 -11.97
C THR A 344 11.08 15.57 -11.25
N PRO A 345 11.54 16.63 -11.93
CA PRO A 345 11.72 17.94 -11.31
C PRO A 345 10.41 18.50 -10.78
N ALA A 346 10.45 19.15 -9.60
CA ALA A 346 9.31 19.91 -9.12
C ALA A 346 8.90 20.98 -10.14
N GLY A 347 7.60 21.16 -10.38
CA GLY A 347 7.07 22.02 -11.43
C GLY A 347 6.96 21.38 -12.81
N ALA A 348 7.37 20.12 -13.02
CA ALA A 348 7.05 19.37 -14.24
C ALA A 348 5.76 18.54 -14.08
N ALA A 349 5.07 18.29 -15.19
CA ALA A 349 3.84 17.50 -15.20
C ALA A 349 4.14 16.01 -15.01
N ILE A 350 3.39 15.36 -14.14
CA ILE A 350 3.51 13.95 -13.78
C ILE A 350 2.24 13.24 -14.25
N PRO A 351 2.30 12.38 -15.27
CA PRO A 351 1.16 11.60 -15.72
C PRO A 351 0.72 10.59 -14.66
N PHE A 352 -0.56 10.27 -14.61
CA PHE A 352 -1.10 9.16 -13.83
C PHE A 352 -2.22 8.44 -14.58
N SER A 353 -2.45 7.17 -14.21
CA SER A 353 -3.60 6.37 -14.62
C SER A 353 -4.33 5.88 -13.37
N LEU A 354 -5.65 6.05 -13.32
CA LEU A 354 -6.50 5.60 -12.22
C LEU A 354 -7.58 4.66 -12.75
N TYR A 355 -7.63 3.44 -12.21
CA TYR A 355 -8.79 2.57 -12.31
C TYR A 355 -9.74 2.84 -11.15
N HIS A 356 -10.99 3.15 -11.45
CA HIS A 356 -11.99 3.47 -10.45
C HIS A 356 -13.36 2.90 -10.81
N GLN A 357 -14.18 2.72 -9.78
CA GLN A 357 -15.59 2.41 -9.93
C GLN A 357 -16.38 3.16 -8.88
N SER A 358 -17.38 3.92 -9.32
CA SER A 358 -18.16 4.77 -8.41
C SER A 358 -19.55 5.11 -8.95
N GLY A 359 -20.47 5.42 -8.04
CA GLY A 359 -21.81 5.89 -8.38
C GLY A 359 -22.72 4.83 -9.01
N SER A 360 -24.03 4.93 -8.78
CA SER A 360 -25.02 4.01 -9.35
C SER A 360 -25.27 4.23 -10.85
N ASN A 361 -24.88 5.39 -11.39
CA ASN A 361 -24.98 5.73 -12.81
C ASN A 361 -23.93 6.78 -13.20
N GLN A 362 -23.85 7.10 -14.50
CA GLN A 362 -22.85 8.02 -15.07
C GLN A 362 -23.11 9.51 -14.80
N THR A 363 -24.25 9.86 -14.19
CA THR A 363 -24.57 11.24 -13.81
C THR A 363 -24.11 11.59 -12.39
N ALA A 364 -23.74 10.58 -11.59
CA ALA A 364 -23.09 10.80 -10.31
C ALA A 364 -21.73 11.49 -10.53
N SER A 365 -21.33 12.32 -9.57
CA SER A 365 -20.02 12.98 -9.57
C SER A 365 -19.26 12.59 -8.32
N VAL A 366 -17.98 12.28 -8.46
CA VAL A 366 -17.06 11.95 -7.36
C VAL A 366 -15.88 12.90 -7.40
N ASP A 367 -15.49 13.43 -6.25
CA ASP A 367 -14.33 14.30 -6.10
C ASP A 367 -13.06 13.45 -5.97
N LEU A 368 -12.20 13.50 -6.99
CA LEU A 368 -10.86 12.93 -6.97
C LEU A 368 -9.88 14.01 -6.52
N ARG A 369 -9.09 13.68 -5.50
CA ARG A 369 -7.90 14.45 -5.13
C ARG A 369 -6.66 13.57 -5.14
N LEU A 370 -5.54 14.13 -5.57
CA LEU A 370 -4.22 13.50 -5.43
C LEU A 370 -3.37 14.30 -4.45
N PHE A 371 -2.62 13.58 -3.64
CA PHE A 371 -1.78 14.14 -2.61
C PHE A 371 -0.35 13.62 -2.71
N LEU A 372 0.60 14.48 -2.33
CA LEU A 372 1.96 14.08 -1.99
C LEU A 372 2.05 13.93 -0.48
N ASP A 373 2.58 12.81 -0.04
CA ASP A 373 2.65 12.44 1.35
C ASP A 373 4.10 12.08 1.72
N ALA A 374 4.54 12.58 2.87
CA ALA A 374 5.88 12.30 3.39
C ALA A 374 5.97 10.89 4.00
N ASP A 375 4.85 10.34 4.46
CA ASP A 375 4.73 9.01 5.04
C ASP A 375 3.69 8.14 4.30
N LEU A 376 2.97 7.29 5.01
CA LEU A 376 2.04 6.29 4.48
C LEU A 376 0.69 6.35 5.22
N ASN A 377 0.35 7.47 5.85
CA ASN A 377 -0.88 7.62 6.59
C ASN A 377 -1.80 8.70 5.99
N PRO A 378 -2.87 8.30 5.29
CA PRO A 378 -3.77 9.25 4.66
C PRO A 378 -4.71 9.96 5.66
N TYR A 379 -4.59 9.69 6.96
CA TYR A 379 -5.45 10.23 8.01
C TYR A 379 -4.81 11.29 8.89
N ASP A 380 -3.48 11.48 8.82
CA ASP A 380 -2.77 12.35 9.77
C ASP A 380 -2.73 13.82 9.32
N THR A 381 -3.29 14.13 8.14
CA THR A 381 -3.50 15.48 7.57
C THR A 381 -2.21 16.23 7.22
N ASN A 382 -1.07 15.55 7.13
CA ASN A 382 0.21 16.17 6.84
C ASN A 382 0.50 16.32 5.32
N GLU A 383 -0.41 15.83 4.47
CA GLU A 383 -0.21 15.71 3.04
C GLU A 383 -0.40 17.01 2.25
N ILE A 384 0.19 17.08 1.06
CA ILE A 384 0.10 18.24 0.15
C ILE A 384 -0.79 17.89 -1.05
N GLN A 385 -1.94 18.56 -1.17
CA GLN A 385 -2.83 18.39 -2.32
C GLN A 385 -2.18 18.93 -3.61
N VAL A 386 -2.10 18.10 -4.65
CA VAL A 386 -1.53 18.47 -5.96
C VAL A 386 -2.51 18.37 -7.12
N LEU A 387 -3.68 17.77 -6.90
CA LEU A 387 -4.77 17.73 -7.87
C LEU A 387 -6.11 17.71 -7.15
N GLN A 388 -7.10 18.37 -7.75
CA GLN A 388 -8.51 18.16 -7.46
C GLN A 388 -9.31 18.21 -8.76
N THR A 389 -10.15 17.22 -9.01
CA THR A 389 -11.01 17.15 -10.19
C THR A 389 -12.24 16.30 -9.93
N ALA A 390 -13.31 16.55 -10.67
CA ALA A 390 -14.50 15.71 -10.64
C ALA A 390 -14.36 14.55 -11.63
N LEU A 391 -14.81 13.36 -11.22
CA LEU A 391 -14.97 12.20 -12.08
C LEU A 391 -16.46 11.88 -12.19
N ALA A 392 -16.90 11.52 -13.40
CA ALA A 392 -18.21 10.93 -13.59
C ALA A 392 -18.27 9.53 -12.95
N GLY A 393 -19.45 9.19 -12.43
CA GLY A 393 -19.75 7.83 -11.99
C GLY A 393 -19.60 6.84 -13.15
N THR A 394 -19.35 5.59 -12.82
CA THR A 394 -19.13 4.50 -13.78
C THR A 394 -20.25 3.47 -13.75
N GLY A 395 -21.12 3.51 -12.73
CA GLY A 395 -22.17 2.52 -12.53
C GLY A 395 -21.67 1.24 -11.84
N THR A 396 -22.57 0.25 -11.75
CA THR A 396 -22.36 -0.98 -10.95
C THR A 396 -21.56 -2.08 -11.65
N ASN A 397 -21.36 -1.97 -12.97
CA ASN A 397 -20.79 -3.05 -13.79
C ASN A 397 -19.51 -2.68 -14.56
N THR A 398 -19.04 -1.43 -14.43
CA THR A 398 -17.92 -0.91 -15.22
C THR A 398 -16.85 -0.32 -14.32
N VAL A 399 -15.62 -0.80 -14.49
CA VAL A 399 -14.41 -0.14 -14.00
C VAL A 399 -13.94 0.80 -15.10
N ALA A 400 -13.85 2.10 -14.79
CA ALA A 400 -13.31 3.08 -15.72
C ALA A 400 -11.80 3.22 -15.53
N SER A 401 -11.10 3.56 -16.61
CA SER A 401 -9.71 4.00 -16.57
C SER A 401 -9.65 5.48 -16.95
N THR A 402 -9.14 6.31 -16.04
CA THR A 402 -8.94 7.74 -16.26
C THR A 402 -7.46 8.06 -16.25
N ASN A 403 -7.00 8.75 -17.29
CA ASN A 403 -5.63 9.25 -17.37
C ASN A 403 -5.63 10.76 -17.17
N GLY A 404 -4.59 11.28 -16.52
CA GLY A 404 -4.41 12.70 -16.30
C GLY A 404 -2.98 13.03 -15.96
N SER A 405 -2.74 14.27 -15.55
CA SER A 405 -1.47 14.69 -14.98
C SER A 405 -1.70 15.67 -13.84
N PHE A 406 -0.74 15.74 -12.93
CA PHE A 406 -0.65 16.79 -11.91
C PHE A 406 0.73 17.42 -11.96
N GLN A 407 0.88 18.62 -11.42
CA GLN A 407 2.12 19.39 -11.48
C GLN A 407 2.41 19.99 -10.10
N PRO A 408 3.30 19.39 -9.30
CA PRO A 408 3.66 19.93 -7.99
C PRO A 408 4.23 21.34 -8.10
N ASP A 409 3.64 22.31 -7.40
CA ASP A 409 4.13 23.70 -7.39
C ASP A 409 5.45 23.77 -6.60
N PRO A 410 6.60 24.09 -7.23
CA PRO A 410 7.88 24.16 -6.54
C PRO A 410 7.97 25.32 -5.53
N ALA A 411 7.01 26.25 -5.51
CA ALA A 411 6.90 27.27 -4.46
C ALA A 411 6.39 26.70 -3.12
N VAL A 412 5.66 25.59 -3.17
CA VAL A 412 5.02 24.95 -1.99
C VAL A 412 5.64 23.58 -1.70
N VAL A 413 6.08 22.86 -2.74
CA VAL A 413 6.62 21.51 -2.64
C VAL A 413 8.13 21.55 -2.79
N SER A 414 8.83 21.08 -1.76
CA SER A 414 10.28 20.93 -1.79
C SER A 414 10.71 19.66 -2.55
N PRO A 415 11.94 19.60 -3.08
CA PRO A 415 12.51 18.34 -3.55
C PRO A 415 12.57 17.30 -2.43
N GLY A 416 12.28 16.03 -2.75
CA GLY A 416 12.16 14.97 -1.77
C GLY A 416 11.57 13.68 -2.33
N ILE A 417 11.39 12.68 -1.47
CA ILE A 417 10.72 11.43 -1.82
C ILE A 417 9.33 11.45 -1.20
N TYR A 418 8.31 11.33 -2.04
CA TYR A 418 6.91 11.37 -1.67
C TYR A 418 6.20 10.07 -2.01
N ARG A 419 5.16 9.78 -1.26
CA ARG A 419 4.15 8.78 -1.58
C ARG A 419 3.01 9.52 -2.23
N VAL A 420 2.41 8.93 -3.25
CA VAL A 420 1.28 9.56 -3.95
C VAL A 420 0.04 8.72 -3.69
N PHE A 421 -1.02 9.33 -3.18
CA PHE A 421 -2.30 8.65 -3.01
C PHE A 421 -3.44 9.42 -3.64
N ALA A 422 -4.46 8.65 -4.02
CA ALA A 422 -5.76 9.17 -4.43
C ALA A 422 -6.74 9.11 -3.26
N ARG A 423 -7.49 10.19 -3.08
CA ARG A 423 -8.70 10.24 -2.25
C ARG A 423 -9.90 10.45 -3.16
N LEU A 424 -10.84 9.50 -3.14
CA LEU A 424 -12.12 9.63 -3.85
C LEU A 424 -13.22 9.80 -2.81
N THR A 425 -14.06 10.82 -2.96
CA THR A 425 -15.20 11.04 -2.07
C THR A 425 -16.48 11.39 -2.84
N ASP A 426 -17.61 10.87 -2.36
CA ASP A 426 -18.96 11.24 -2.81
C ASP A 426 -19.60 12.29 -1.87
N GLY A 427 -18.82 12.84 -0.93
CA GLY A 427 -19.25 13.76 0.12
C GLY A 427 -19.76 13.08 1.40
N THR A 428 -20.10 11.79 1.34
CA THR A 428 -20.52 10.98 2.51
C THR A 428 -19.49 9.92 2.87
N ARG A 429 -18.87 9.31 1.87
CA ARG A 429 -17.93 8.20 1.97
C ARG A 429 -16.65 8.54 1.23
N THR A 430 -15.56 7.92 1.67
CA THR A 430 -14.23 8.18 1.11
C THR A 430 -13.48 6.87 0.90
N ARG A 431 -12.65 6.80 -0.14
CA ARG A 431 -11.66 5.73 -0.31
C ARG A 431 -10.29 6.34 -0.58
N TYR A 432 -9.28 5.69 0.01
CA TYR A 432 -7.89 6.03 -0.15
C TYR A 432 -7.15 4.90 -0.86
N LEU A 433 -6.21 5.28 -1.73
CA LEU A 433 -5.34 4.31 -2.39
C LEU A 433 -4.00 4.96 -2.76
N TYR A 434 -2.91 4.41 -2.24
CA TYR A 434 -1.56 4.78 -2.66
C TYR A 434 -1.19 4.16 -4.01
N ALA A 435 -0.41 4.90 -4.79
CA ALA A 435 0.34 4.34 -5.90
C ALA A 435 1.41 3.38 -5.37
N PRO A 436 1.73 2.28 -6.07
CA PRO A 436 2.64 1.23 -5.58
C PRO A 436 4.12 1.65 -5.50
N GLY A 437 4.49 2.84 -5.97
CA GLY A 437 5.86 3.34 -6.01
C GLY A 437 5.98 4.78 -5.55
N SER A 438 7.14 5.13 -5.00
CA SER A 438 7.45 6.48 -4.57
C SER A 438 7.68 7.41 -5.76
N LEU A 439 7.41 8.69 -5.55
CA LEU A 439 7.79 9.78 -6.43
C LEU A 439 8.98 10.53 -5.85
N THR A 440 10.11 10.51 -6.56
CA THR A 440 11.26 11.37 -6.25
C THR A 440 11.11 12.69 -7.00
N LEU A 441 10.93 13.78 -6.26
CA LEU A 441 10.97 15.13 -6.78
C LEU A 441 12.38 15.70 -6.68
N THR A 442 12.96 16.07 -7.82
CA THR A 442 14.24 16.79 -7.86
C THR A 442 14.02 18.30 -7.89
N ALA A 443 15.11 19.06 -7.75
CA ALA A 443 15.06 20.53 -7.83
C ALA A 443 14.39 21.00 -9.12
N SER A 444 13.56 22.03 -8.99
CA SER A 444 12.85 22.61 -10.13
C SER A 444 13.80 23.05 -11.24
N THR A 445 13.39 22.86 -12.50
CA THR A 445 14.11 23.36 -13.67
C THR A 445 13.52 24.67 -14.21
N LEU A 446 12.57 25.29 -13.48
CA LEU A 446 12.02 26.59 -13.86
C LEU A 446 13.10 27.67 -13.75
N PRO A 447 13.22 28.58 -14.75
CA PRO A 447 14.28 29.60 -14.75
C PRO A 447 14.23 30.51 -13.52
N PRO A 448 15.38 30.84 -12.91
CA PRO A 448 15.42 31.82 -11.82
C PRO A 448 15.12 33.23 -12.34
N ARG A 449 14.63 34.09 -11.45
CA ARG A 449 14.42 35.52 -11.74
C ARG A 449 15.42 36.36 -10.95
N LEU A 450 15.88 37.46 -11.54
CA LEU A 450 16.84 38.36 -10.92
C LEU A 450 16.20 39.72 -10.66
N THR A 451 16.37 40.23 -9.46
CA THR A 451 16.01 41.60 -9.09
C THR A 451 17.29 42.37 -8.74
N ALA A 452 17.55 43.48 -9.42
CA ALA A 452 18.65 44.36 -9.08
C ALA A 452 18.31 45.14 -7.80
N LEU A 453 19.17 45.06 -6.79
CA LEU A 453 19.05 45.84 -5.55
C LEU A 453 19.87 47.13 -5.59
N GLY A 454 20.76 47.27 -6.59
CA GLY A 454 21.60 48.45 -6.76
C GLY A 454 23.00 48.29 -6.16
N VAL A 455 23.75 49.39 -6.12
CA VAL A 455 25.12 49.41 -5.60
C VAL A 455 25.12 49.90 -4.15
N THR A 456 25.70 49.12 -3.24
CA THR A 456 26.02 49.53 -1.87
C THR A 456 27.43 49.08 -1.52
N ASP A 457 28.19 49.88 -0.77
CA ASP A 457 29.57 49.56 -0.36
C ASP A 457 30.50 49.12 -1.52
N SER A 458 30.37 49.77 -2.68
CA SER A 458 31.11 49.46 -3.92
C SER A 458 30.85 48.07 -4.53
N GLN A 459 29.79 47.38 -4.10
CA GLN A 459 29.34 46.11 -4.66
C GLN A 459 27.96 46.26 -5.29
N PHE A 460 27.72 45.59 -6.42
CA PHE A 460 26.38 45.50 -6.99
C PHE A 460 25.66 44.30 -6.39
N ASN A 461 24.47 44.54 -5.84
CA ASN A 461 23.68 43.52 -5.18
C ASN A 461 22.51 43.09 -6.06
N LEU A 462 22.29 41.78 -6.10
CA LEU A 462 21.22 41.11 -6.83
C LEU A 462 20.46 40.22 -5.86
N LEU A 463 19.14 40.19 -5.96
CA LEU A 463 18.32 39.15 -5.37
C LEU A 463 18.02 38.11 -6.44
N VAL A 464 18.45 36.88 -6.19
CA VAL A 464 18.16 35.71 -7.02
C VAL A 464 16.91 35.04 -6.46
N HIS A 465 15.84 35.01 -7.24
CA HIS A 465 14.61 34.29 -6.92
C HIS A 465 14.61 32.94 -7.63
N GLY A 466 14.27 31.89 -6.90
CA GLY A 466 14.17 30.53 -7.42
C GLY A 466 13.43 29.63 -6.43
N TYR A 467 13.74 28.35 -6.46
CA TYR A 467 13.09 27.33 -5.64
C TYR A 467 14.10 26.57 -4.80
N VAL A 468 13.65 26.04 -3.66
CA VAL A 468 14.49 25.24 -2.76
C VAL A 468 15.15 24.09 -3.52
N GLY A 469 16.44 23.89 -3.28
CA GLY A 469 17.26 22.87 -3.92
C GLY A 469 17.83 23.27 -5.29
N GLN A 470 17.37 24.37 -5.91
CA GLN A 470 17.95 24.81 -7.19
C GLN A 470 19.41 25.22 -7.02
N ARG A 471 20.28 24.67 -7.87
CA ARG A 471 21.67 25.09 -8.00
C ARG A 471 21.81 26.10 -9.13
N ILE A 472 22.15 27.33 -8.79
CA ILE A 472 22.23 28.45 -9.72
C ILE A 472 23.66 29.01 -9.74
N VAL A 473 24.25 29.07 -10.93
CA VAL A 473 25.49 29.81 -11.17
C VAL A 473 25.11 31.22 -11.59
N MET A 474 25.56 32.19 -10.80
CA MET A 474 25.47 33.59 -11.17
C MET A 474 26.66 33.94 -12.06
N GLU A 475 26.38 34.43 -13.26
CA GLU A 475 27.40 34.83 -14.22
C GLU A 475 27.27 36.31 -14.57
N ALA A 476 28.41 36.95 -14.83
CA ALA A 476 28.47 38.30 -15.35
C ALA A 476 29.18 38.36 -16.71
N SER A 477 28.85 39.39 -17.49
CA SER A 477 29.50 39.69 -18.76
C SER A 477 29.59 41.19 -19.00
N THR A 478 30.61 41.63 -19.74
CA THR A 478 30.77 43.03 -20.18
C THR A 478 30.35 43.24 -21.64
N ASN A 479 30.13 42.14 -22.38
CA ASN A 479 29.89 42.14 -23.82
C ASN A 479 28.78 41.17 -24.29
N LEU A 480 28.12 40.47 -23.36
CA LEU A 480 27.11 39.42 -23.60
C LEU A 480 27.61 38.16 -24.34
N LEU A 481 28.88 38.11 -24.72
CA LEU A 481 29.51 36.98 -25.43
C LEU A 481 30.32 36.11 -24.47
N SER A 482 31.15 36.74 -23.63
CA SER A 482 32.01 36.08 -22.66
C SER A 482 31.40 36.21 -21.27
N TRP A 483 31.06 35.08 -20.67
CA TRP A 483 30.43 34.99 -19.35
C TRP A 483 31.40 34.40 -18.34
N THR A 484 31.52 35.03 -17.18
CA THR A 484 32.35 34.56 -16.07
C THR A 484 31.47 34.29 -14.85
N SER A 485 31.71 33.14 -14.22
CA SER A 485 31.03 32.79 -12.97
C SER A 485 31.45 33.71 -11.84
N ILE A 486 30.47 34.29 -11.15
CA ILE A 486 30.66 35.05 -9.91
C ILE A 486 30.61 34.10 -8.72
N THR A 487 29.53 33.34 -8.62
CA THR A 487 29.30 32.38 -7.53
C THR A 487 28.36 31.26 -7.99
N THR A 488 28.41 30.12 -7.31
CA THR A 488 27.46 29.01 -7.47
C THR A 488 26.76 28.81 -6.14
N ASN A 489 25.44 28.91 -6.14
CA ASN A 489 24.64 28.80 -4.93
C ASN A 489 23.59 27.70 -5.08
N THR A 490 23.35 26.96 -4.01
CA THR A 490 22.17 26.10 -3.88
C THR A 490 21.18 26.83 -2.99
N LEU A 491 19.97 27.09 -3.50
CA LEU A 491 18.94 27.80 -2.77
C LEU A 491 18.39 26.94 -1.62
N SER A 492 18.57 27.40 -0.38
CA SER A 492 17.93 26.81 0.81
C SER A 492 16.54 27.40 1.08
N THR A 493 16.21 28.54 0.46
CA THR A 493 14.91 29.23 0.52
C THR A 493 14.53 29.73 -0.88
N GLY A 494 13.36 30.38 -1.03
CA GLY A 494 12.90 30.90 -2.33
C GLY A 494 13.74 32.05 -2.92
N SER A 495 14.72 32.58 -2.18
CA SER A 495 15.62 33.60 -2.72
C SER A 495 16.96 33.67 -2.01
N LEU A 496 17.97 34.23 -2.68
CA LEU A 496 19.30 34.49 -2.11
C LEU A 496 19.86 35.81 -2.65
N GLN A 497 20.38 36.66 -1.77
CA GLN A 497 21.14 37.84 -2.18
C GLN A 497 22.56 37.45 -2.58
N VAL A 498 23.01 37.96 -3.72
CA VAL A 498 24.35 37.78 -4.26
C VAL A 498 24.96 39.15 -4.55
N SER A 499 26.23 39.32 -4.20
CA SER A 499 26.96 40.56 -4.41
C SER A 499 28.11 40.34 -5.40
N ASP A 500 28.32 41.30 -6.30
CA ASP A 500 29.43 41.33 -7.23
C ASP A 500 30.36 42.52 -6.89
N ALA A 501 31.56 42.22 -6.41
CA ALA A 501 32.56 43.22 -6.06
C ALA A 501 33.36 43.75 -7.28
N LEU A 502 33.26 43.09 -8.44
CA LEU A 502 34.04 43.44 -9.64
C LEU A 502 33.33 44.49 -10.52
N VAL A 503 32.46 45.30 -9.93
CA VAL A 503 31.68 46.34 -10.63
C VAL A 503 32.51 47.61 -10.81
N ALA A 504 33.46 47.87 -9.90
CA ALA A 504 34.34 49.03 -9.96
C ALA A 504 35.17 49.03 -11.27
N GLY A 505 35.11 50.13 -12.02
CA GLY A 505 35.85 50.32 -13.27
C GLY A 505 35.20 49.71 -14.53
N GLN A 506 34.03 49.08 -14.41
CA GLN A 506 33.29 48.52 -15.55
C GLN A 506 32.26 49.54 -16.07
N THR A 507 32.31 49.92 -17.36
CA THR A 507 31.33 50.86 -17.96
C THR A 507 29.94 50.25 -18.11
N ARG A 508 29.85 48.93 -18.26
CA ARG A 508 28.60 48.16 -18.29
C ARG A 508 28.84 46.73 -17.84
N ARG A 509 27.83 46.14 -17.20
CA ARG A 509 27.86 44.76 -16.73
C ARG A 509 26.47 44.15 -16.81
N PHE A 510 26.40 42.95 -17.37
CA PHE A 510 25.18 42.17 -17.56
C PHE A 510 25.22 40.93 -16.68
N TYR A 511 24.06 40.49 -16.19
CA TYR A 511 23.94 39.38 -15.26
C TYR A 511 22.96 38.33 -15.77
N ARG A 512 23.27 37.06 -15.54
CA ARG A 512 22.32 35.96 -15.75
C ARG A 512 22.48 34.90 -14.65
N GLY A 513 21.38 34.22 -14.34
CA GLY A 513 21.38 33.01 -13.52
C GLY A 513 21.28 31.80 -14.43
N VAL A 514 22.20 30.86 -14.29
CA VAL A 514 22.21 29.61 -15.06
C VAL A 514 21.94 28.44 -14.11
N LEU A 515 20.88 27.68 -14.38
CA LEU A 515 20.61 26.44 -13.64
C LEU A 515 21.70 25.41 -13.92
N LYS A 516 22.16 24.75 -12.87
CA LYS A 516 23.01 23.56 -12.96
C LYS A 516 22.20 22.34 -12.53
N PRO A 517 22.26 21.24 -13.31
CA PRO A 517 21.71 19.95 -12.89
C PRO A 517 22.28 19.46 -11.57
#